data_AF-A0A537JJY4-F1
#
_entry.id   AF-A0A537JJY4-F1
#
_cell.length_a   1.000
_cell.length_b   1.000
_cell.length_c   1.000
_cell.angle_alpha   90.00
_cell.angle_beta   90.00
_cell.angle_gamma   90.00
#
_symmetry.space_group_name_H-M   'P 1'
#
loop_
_entity.id
_entity.type
_entity.pdbx_description
1 polymer ?
#
loop_
_entity_poly.entity_id
_entity_poly.type
_entity_poly.pdbx_seq_one_letter_code
_entity_poly.pdbx_strand_id
1 'polypeptide(L)'
;MLYRTPNINLKAGLRPTWDNKSPKIYPNIMAEVGTPDKRFYFIAGWIGYLRKTTYEYLASINPWIWAPTSTKNTGIVERYLGFKGSLGDHFSYSTKVGYNTLTNQPLFINDTADGKSFIALNESH
;
A
#
# COMPACT_ATOMS: atom_id res chain seq x y z
N MET A 1 12.84 -0.33 -15.20
CA MET A 1 13.24 -1.50 -15.99
C MET A 1 12.08 -2.47 -16.08
N LEU A 2 11.75 -2.89 -17.30
CA LEU A 2 10.77 -3.94 -17.56
C LEU A 2 11.52 -5.05 -18.29
N TYR A 3 11.44 -6.27 -17.76
CA TYR A 3 12.01 -7.45 -18.39
C TYR A 3 10.92 -8.51 -18.50
N ARG A 4 10.67 -9.00 -19.72
CA ARG A 4 9.55 -9.89 -20.02
C ARG A 4 9.97 -11.00 -20.96
N THR A 5 9.76 -12.23 -20.53
CA THR A 5 9.81 -13.45 -21.32
C THR A 5 8.48 -14.21 -21.14
N PRO A 6 8.22 -15.31 -21.88
CA PRO A 6 6.96 -16.08 -21.73
C PRO A 6 6.71 -16.59 -20.31
N ASN A 7 7.78 -16.77 -19.52
CA ASN A 7 7.74 -17.38 -18.20
C ASN A 7 8.15 -16.43 -17.07
N ILE A 8 8.78 -15.30 -17.38
CA ILE A 8 9.31 -14.36 -16.39
C ILE A 8 8.85 -12.95 -16.74
N ASN A 9 8.28 -12.26 -15.76
CA ASN A 9 7.88 -10.88 -15.87
C ASN A 9 8.40 -10.13 -14.64
N LEU A 10 9.44 -9.34 -14.85
CA LEU A 10 10.09 -8.54 -13.84
C LEU A 10 9.85 -7.06 -14.16
N LYS A 11 9.31 -6.34 -13.17
CA LYS A 11 9.18 -4.89 -13.20
C LYS A 11 9.97 -4.35 -12.03
N ALA A 12 10.92 -3.47 -12.28
CA ALA A 12 11.68 -2.81 -11.24
C ALA A 12 11.74 -1.31 -11.53
N GLY A 13 11.42 -0.50 -10.53
CA GLY A 13 11.46 0.95 -10.63
C GLY A 13 11.44 1.59 -9.24
N LEU A 14 11.60 2.91 -9.24
CA LEU A 14 11.47 3.75 -8.07
C LEU A 14 10.36 4.78 -8.34
N ARG A 15 9.67 5.20 -7.28
CA ARG A 15 8.67 6.25 -7.29
C ARG A 15 9.16 7.41 -6.41
N PRO A 16 9.87 8.40 -6.99
CA PRO A 16 10.14 9.63 -6.28
C PRO A 16 8.83 10.40 -6.08
N THR A 17 8.66 10.98 -4.89
CA THR A 17 7.47 11.73 -4.48
C THR A 17 7.90 12.90 -3.61
N TRP A 18 7.10 13.97 -3.59
CA TRP A 18 7.29 15.09 -2.69
C TRP A 18 6.12 15.15 -1.72
N ASP A 19 6.44 15.17 -0.43
CA ASP A 19 5.49 15.22 0.66
C ASP A 19 5.86 16.37 1.59
N ASN A 20 5.04 17.42 1.64
CA ASN A 20 5.28 18.63 2.44
C ASN A 20 6.71 19.19 2.33
N LYS A 21 7.19 19.39 1.08
CA LYS A 21 8.54 19.87 0.72
C LYS A 21 9.69 18.90 1.05
N SER A 22 9.41 17.71 1.59
CA SER A 22 10.40 16.65 1.81
C SER A 22 10.36 15.63 0.65
N PRO A 23 11.51 15.32 0.03
CA PRO A 23 11.59 14.28 -0.99
C PRO A 23 11.52 12.88 -0.34
N LYS A 24 10.67 12.00 -0.87
CA LYS A 24 10.55 10.59 -0.47
C LYS A 24 10.63 9.69 -1.69
N ILE A 25 11.33 8.56 -1.58
CA ILE A 25 11.47 7.59 -2.67
C ILE A 25 10.91 6.25 -2.23
N TYR A 26 10.01 5.70 -3.03
CA TYR A 26 9.42 4.39 -2.78
C TYR A 26 9.83 3.35 -3.82
N PRO A 27 9.98 2.08 -3.46
CA PRO A 27 10.26 1.01 -4.41
C PRO A 27 9.02 0.67 -5.25
N ASN A 28 9.25 0.19 -6.46
CA ASN A 28 8.22 -0.39 -7.32
C ASN A 28 8.77 -1.63 -8.02
N ILE A 29 8.91 -2.69 -7.25
CA ILE A 29 9.50 -3.94 -7.70
C ILE A 29 8.43 -5.03 -7.67
N MET A 30 8.27 -5.75 -8.77
CA MET A 30 7.36 -6.88 -8.92
C MET A 30 8.07 -7.94 -9.75
N ALA A 31 8.00 -9.18 -9.31
CA ALA A 31 8.48 -10.33 -10.05
C ALA A 31 7.37 -11.36 -10.15
N GLU A 32 7.20 -11.91 -11.34
CA GLU A 32 6.30 -13.01 -11.62
C GLU A 32 7.08 -14.04 -12.43
N VAL A 33 7.12 -15.27 -11.95
CA VAL A 33 7.82 -16.38 -12.59
C VAL A 33 6.86 -17.55 -12.64
N GLY A 34 6.63 -18.13 -13.81
CA GLY A 34 5.68 -19.22 -13.96
C GLY A 34 6.06 -20.25 -14.99
N THR A 35 5.29 -21.32 -14.99
CA THR A 35 5.43 -22.46 -15.89
C THR A 35 4.83 -22.15 -17.27
N PRO A 36 5.33 -22.75 -18.36
CA PRO A 36 4.82 -22.48 -19.71
C PRO A 36 3.35 -22.84 -19.90
N ASP A 37 2.88 -23.84 -19.13
CA ASP A 37 1.49 -24.34 -19.13
C ASP A 37 0.54 -23.48 -18.29
N LYS A 38 1.02 -22.35 -17.71
CA LYS A 38 0.26 -21.40 -16.90
C LYS A 38 -0.35 -21.97 -15.62
N ARG A 39 -0.01 -23.22 -15.26
CA ARG A 39 -0.56 -23.89 -14.08
C ARG A 39 -0.05 -23.28 -12.80
N PHE A 40 1.18 -22.77 -12.78
CA PHE A 40 1.78 -22.19 -11.59
C PHE A 40 2.58 -20.94 -11.93
N TYR A 41 2.31 -19.87 -11.19
CA TYR A 41 3.08 -18.63 -11.19
C TYR A 41 3.40 -18.28 -9.74
N PHE A 42 4.69 -18.18 -9.43
CA PHE A 42 5.16 -17.49 -8.25
C PHE A 42 5.10 -15.98 -8.47
N ILE A 43 4.56 -15.24 -7.51
CA ILE A 43 4.48 -13.79 -7.51
C ILE A 43 5.17 -13.23 -6.28
N ALA A 44 5.96 -12.18 -6.46
CA ALA A 44 6.56 -11.40 -5.39
C ALA A 44 6.47 -9.91 -5.71
N GLY A 45 6.38 -9.08 -4.68
CA GLY A 45 6.37 -7.64 -4.87
C GLY A 45 6.86 -6.89 -3.66
N TRP A 46 7.53 -5.77 -3.95
CA TRP A 46 7.95 -4.76 -2.99
C TRP A 46 7.60 -3.39 -3.57
N ILE A 47 6.50 -2.84 -3.07
CA ILE A 47 5.84 -1.67 -3.65
C ILE A 47 5.65 -0.65 -2.54
N GLY A 48 6.04 0.58 -2.77
CA GLY A 48 5.66 1.69 -1.92
C GLY A 48 4.97 2.81 -2.70
N TYR A 49 4.15 3.56 -1.96
CA TYR A 49 3.43 4.72 -2.45
C TYR A 49 3.00 5.61 -1.28
N LEU A 50 2.65 6.84 -1.63
CA LEU A 50 2.10 7.81 -0.70
C LEU A 50 0.58 7.87 -0.88
N ARG A 51 -0.17 7.69 0.20
CA ARG A 51 -1.61 7.92 0.23
C ARG A 51 -1.88 9.32 0.76
N LYS A 52 -2.65 10.11 0.01
CA LYS A 52 -3.07 11.43 0.45
C LYS A 52 -4.08 11.31 1.57
N THR A 53 -3.78 11.90 2.72
CA THR A 53 -4.62 11.83 3.91
C THR A 53 -5.25 13.20 4.13
N THR A 54 -6.21 13.56 3.27
CA THR A 54 -6.94 14.84 3.37
C THR A 54 -7.97 14.79 4.50
N TYR A 55 -8.44 15.95 4.94
CA TYR A 55 -9.56 16.02 5.88
C TYR A 55 -10.81 15.29 5.34
N GLU A 56 -11.12 15.47 4.06
CA GLU A 56 -12.22 14.78 3.39
C GLU A 56 -12.08 13.25 3.48
N TYR A 57 -10.88 12.72 3.23
CA TYR A 57 -10.60 11.29 3.39
C TYR A 57 -10.81 10.82 4.84
N LEU A 58 -10.30 11.57 5.82
CA LEU A 58 -10.49 11.23 7.24
C LEU A 58 -11.97 11.26 7.65
N ALA A 59 -12.70 12.29 7.22
CA ALA A 59 -14.13 12.47 7.52
C ALA A 59 -14.99 11.37 6.88
N SER A 60 -14.57 10.84 5.72
CA SER A 60 -15.22 9.67 5.10
C SER A 60 -15.10 8.38 5.92
N ILE A 61 -14.05 8.28 6.76
CA ILE A 61 -13.83 7.11 7.63
C ILE A 61 -14.51 7.33 8.98
N ASN A 62 -14.36 8.53 9.55
CA ASN A 62 -14.97 8.91 10.81
C ASN A 62 -15.47 10.36 10.70
N PRO A 63 -16.79 10.60 10.62
CA PRO A 63 -17.33 11.95 10.45
C PRO A 63 -17.31 12.79 11.74
N TRP A 64 -17.03 12.18 12.91
CA TRP A 64 -17.01 12.86 14.21
C TRP A 64 -15.63 13.44 14.58
N ILE A 65 -14.84 13.78 13.56
CA ILE A 65 -13.51 14.37 13.74
C ILE A 65 -13.58 15.89 13.63
N TRP A 66 -12.72 16.58 14.35
CA TRP A 66 -12.51 18.01 14.12
C TRP A 66 -11.58 18.22 12.93
N ALA A 67 -11.75 19.36 12.24
CA ALA A 67 -10.86 19.75 11.17
C ALA A 67 -9.41 19.85 11.69
N PRO A 68 -8.49 19.00 11.21
CA PRO A 68 -7.12 18.99 11.70
C PRO A 68 -6.37 20.22 11.20
N THR A 69 -5.55 20.83 12.06
CA THR A 69 -4.72 22.00 11.72
C THR A 69 -3.62 21.68 10.71
N SER A 70 -3.19 20.42 10.65
CA SER A 70 -2.26 19.92 9.65
C SER A 70 -2.55 18.46 9.33
N THR A 71 -2.31 18.05 8.09
CA THR A 71 -2.46 16.67 7.63
C THR A 71 -1.13 16.13 7.12
N LYS A 72 -0.77 14.92 7.55
CA LYS A 72 0.40 14.18 7.03
C LYS A 72 -0.07 13.05 6.12
N ASN A 73 0.56 12.92 4.96
CA ASN A 73 0.27 11.82 4.04
C ASN A 73 0.83 10.50 4.59
N THR A 74 0.08 9.42 4.40
CA THR A 74 0.48 8.09 4.88
C THR A 74 1.39 7.42 3.85
N GLY A 75 2.62 7.11 4.24
CA GLY A 75 3.54 6.32 3.41
C GLY A 75 3.30 4.84 3.62
N ILE A 76 3.09 4.09 2.54
CA ILE A 76 2.77 2.66 2.59
C ILE A 76 3.86 1.90 1.85
N VAL A 77 4.41 0.87 2.47
CA VAL A 77 5.34 -0.08 1.85
C VAL A 77 4.79 -1.48 2.03
N GLU A 78 4.41 -2.10 0.92
CA GLU A 78 3.86 -3.45 0.85
C GLU A 78 4.93 -4.41 0.35
N ARG A 79 5.11 -5.51 1.08
CA ARG A 79 5.93 -6.64 0.65
C ARG A 79 5.05 -7.86 0.60
N TYR A 80 5.06 -8.58 -0.51
CA TYR A 80 4.25 -9.79 -0.61
C TYR A 80 4.94 -10.87 -1.41
N LEU A 81 4.52 -12.09 -1.13
CA LEU A 81 4.83 -13.29 -1.89
C LEU A 81 3.56 -14.11 -2.05
N GLY A 82 3.48 -14.90 -3.11
CA GLY A 82 2.29 -15.68 -3.39
C GLY A 82 2.45 -16.57 -4.59
N PHE A 83 1.38 -17.27 -4.89
CA PHE A 83 1.26 -18.10 -6.06
C PHE A 83 -0.12 -17.97 -6.67
N LYS A 84 -0.19 -18.07 -7.99
CA LYS A 84 -1.44 -18.08 -8.75
C LYS A 84 -1.32 -19.05 -9.92
N GLY A 85 -2.44 -19.44 -10.51
CA GLY A 85 -2.44 -20.33 -11.66
C GLY A 85 -3.83 -20.78 -12.06
N SER A 86 -3.88 -21.66 -13.06
CA SER A 86 -5.12 -22.26 -13.51
C SER A 86 -4.99 -23.77 -13.70
N LEU A 87 -6.03 -24.52 -13.34
CA LEU A 87 -6.16 -25.95 -13.58
C LEU A 87 -7.17 -26.16 -14.70
N GLY A 88 -6.68 -26.46 -15.90
CA GLY A 88 -7.51 -26.49 -17.12
C GLY A 88 -8.09 -25.12 -17.46
N ASP A 89 -9.23 -25.12 -18.16
CA ASP A 89 -9.84 -23.87 -18.67
C ASP A 89 -10.84 -23.22 -17.71
N HIS A 90 -11.21 -23.91 -16.62
CA HIS A 90 -12.36 -23.52 -15.80
C HIS A 90 -12.03 -23.19 -14.33
N PHE A 91 -10.82 -23.47 -13.87
CA PHE A 91 -10.44 -23.25 -12.47
C PHE A 91 -9.20 -22.38 -12.37
N SER A 92 -9.28 -21.29 -11.59
CA SER A 92 -8.16 -20.40 -11.30
C SER A 92 -8.02 -20.23 -9.79
N TYR A 93 -6.78 -20.15 -9.32
CA TYR A 93 -6.46 -19.95 -7.90
C TYR A 93 -5.42 -18.85 -7.73
N SER A 94 -5.47 -18.18 -6.59
CA SER A 94 -4.51 -17.14 -6.22
C SER A 94 -4.43 -17.07 -4.70
N THR A 95 -3.23 -17.21 -4.16
CA THR A 95 -2.95 -17.07 -2.73
C THR A 95 -1.75 -16.14 -2.58
N LYS A 96 -1.88 -15.18 -1.65
CA LYS A 96 -0.84 -14.19 -1.39
C LYS A 96 -0.75 -13.95 0.11
N VAL A 97 0.47 -13.90 0.62
CA VAL A 97 0.78 -13.43 1.97
C VAL A 97 1.63 -12.16 1.85
N GLY A 98 1.42 -11.21 2.74
CA GLY A 98 2.12 -9.94 2.70
C GLY A 98 2.32 -9.31 4.07
N TYR A 99 3.29 -8.39 4.10
CA TYR A 99 3.65 -7.57 5.24
C TYR A 99 3.68 -6.11 4.80
N ASN A 100 2.87 -5.29 5.47
CA ASN A 100 2.67 -3.88 5.11
C ASN A 100 3.18 -3.00 6.25
N THR A 101 4.04 -2.04 5.92
CA THR A 101 4.50 -0.99 6.83
C THR A 101 3.82 0.32 6.44
N LEU A 102 3.11 0.92 7.40
CA LEU A 102 2.47 2.22 7.23
C LEU A 102 3.18 3.23 8.13
N THR A 103 3.51 4.39 7.57
CA THR A 103 4.12 5.53 8.26
C THR A 103 3.19 6.72 8.15
N ASN A 104 3.07 7.51 9.20
CA ASN A 104 2.09 8.59 9.34
C ASN A 104 0.66 8.11 9.08
N GLN A 105 0.30 6.94 9.59
CA GLN A 105 -1.09 6.49 9.60
C GLN A 105 -1.87 7.32 10.63
N PRO A 106 -2.96 8.00 10.26
CA PRO A 106 -3.83 8.68 11.23
C PRO A 106 -4.53 7.63 12.11
N LEU A 107 -4.51 7.87 13.42
CA LEU A 107 -5.26 7.14 14.43
C LEU A 107 -6.28 8.11 15.05
N PHE A 108 -7.52 7.63 15.20
CA PHE A 108 -8.58 8.39 15.84
C PHE A 108 -8.60 8.07 17.32
N ILE A 109 -8.33 9.08 18.15
CA ILE A 109 -8.42 8.97 19.61
C ILE A 109 -9.58 9.84 20.11
N ASN A 110 -10.20 9.43 21.22
CA ASN A 110 -11.24 10.24 21.86
C ASN A 110 -10.66 11.58 22.30
N ASP A 111 -11.39 12.65 22.00
CA ASP A 111 -11.11 13.96 22.56
C ASP A 111 -11.48 13.97 24.05
N THR A 112 -10.48 14.09 24.92
CA THR A 112 -10.68 14.07 26.37
C THR A 112 -11.14 15.41 26.93
N ALA A 113 -11.23 16.48 26.11
CA ALA A 113 -11.70 17.80 26.56
C ALA A 113 -13.22 17.89 26.63
N ASP A 114 -13.94 17.44 25.60
CA ASP A 114 -15.42 17.45 25.55
C ASP A 114 -16.04 16.04 25.37
N GLY A 115 -15.24 15.01 25.03
CA GLY A 115 -15.70 13.62 24.95
C GLY A 115 -16.63 13.28 23.77
N LYS A 116 -16.94 14.27 22.92
CA LYS A 116 -17.94 14.15 21.83
C LYS A 116 -17.32 14.03 20.44
N SER A 117 -15.99 14.12 20.34
CA SER A 117 -15.25 14.15 19.09
C SER A 117 -14.02 13.25 19.13
N PHE A 118 -13.45 13.02 17.95
CA PHE A 118 -12.16 12.35 17.79
C PHE A 118 -11.10 13.31 17.25
N ILE A 119 -9.87 13.13 17.74
CA ILE A 119 -8.69 13.81 17.23
C ILE A 119 -7.92 12.82 16.36
N ALA A 120 -7.56 13.23 15.14
CA ALA A 120 -6.68 12.45 14.27
C ALA A 120 -5.22 12.75 14.62
N LEU A 121 -4.52 11.76 15.16
CA LEU A 121 -3.10 11.85 15.49
C LEU A 121 -2.28 10.95 14.58
N ASN A 122 -1.08 11.41 14.21
CA ASN A 122 -0.07 10.61 13.55
C ASN A 122 1.05 10.27 14.53
N GLU A 123 1.89 9.30 14.17
CA GLU A 123 3.13 9.02 14.91
C GLU A 123 3.97 10.29 15.13
N SER A 124 4.48 10.46 16.35
CA SER A 124 5.47 11.46 16.69
C SER A 124 6.83 10.79 16.59
N HIS A 125 7.66 11.25 15.65
CA HIS A 125 9.06 10.87 15.55
C HIS A 125 9.92 11.97 16.18
#